data_AF-A0A537YLY5-F1
#
_entry.id   AF-A0A537YLY5-F1
#
_cell.length_a   1.000
_cell.length_b   1.000
_cell.length_c   1.000
_cell.angle_alpha   90.00
_cell.angle_beta   90.00
_cell.angle_gamma   90.00
#
_symmetry.space_group_name_H-M   'P 1'
#
loop_
_entity.id
_entity.type
_entity.pdbx_description
1 polymer ?
#
loop_
_entity_poly.entity_id
_entity_poly.type
_entity_poly.pdbx_seq_one_letter_code
_entity_poly.pdbx_strand_id
1 'polypeptide(L)' 'MAARIVSIIGSRPEIVQAAPLSLAYANCVEEILVHTGQHYDPGMSDLQIADLHLPLPEFN' A
#
# COMPACT_ATOMS: atom_id res chain seq x y z
N MET A 1 17.81 -14.33 -3.22
CA MET A 1 16.63 -13.98 -2.40
C MET A 1 16.24 -12.56 -2.78
N ALA A 2 14.96 -12.31 -3.07
CA ALA A 2 14.47 -10.93 -3.14
C ALA A 2 14.46 -10.34 -1.72
N ALA A 3 14.75 -9.05 -1.59
CA ALA A 3 14.62 -8.36 -0.30
C ALA A 3 13.14 -8.32 0.10
N ARG A 4 12.85 -8.45 1.40
CA ARG A 4 11.50 -8.32 1.93
C ARG A 4 11.35 -6.98 2.64
N ILE A 5 10.33 -6.20 2.27
CA ILE A 5 10.08 -4.85 2.79
C ILE A 5 8.66 -4.81 3.34
N VAL A 6 8.48 -4.13 4.48
CA VAL A 6 7.16 -3.81 5.04
C VAL A 6 6.91 -2.32 4.85
N SER A 7 5.91 -1.99 4.06
CA SER A 7 5.44 -0.61 3.82
C SER A 7 4.26 -0.34 4.75
N ILE A 8 4.37 0.64 5.64
CA ILE A 8 3.32 0.98 6.61
C ILE A 8 2.75 2.35 6.27
N ILE A 9 1.44 2.42 6.03
CA ILE A 9 0.71 3.65 5.72
C ILE A 9 -0.50 3.82 6.66
N GLY A 10 -1.03 5.02 6.76
CA GLY A 10 -2.14 5.36 7.67
C GLY A 10 -2.89 6.63 7.28
N SER A 11 -2.58 7.27 6.16
CA SER A 11 -3.36 8.41 5.72
C SER A 11 -3.61 8.38 4.22
N ARG A 12 -4.67 9.08 3.80
CA ARG A 12 -5.01 9.19 2.38
C ARG A 12 -3.86 9.74 1.51
N PRO A 13 -3.10 10.77 1.93
CA PRO A 13 -1.90 11.19 1.22
C PRO A 13 -0.82 10.11 1.10
N GLU A 14 -0.66 9.26 2.13
CA GLU A 14 0.32 8.18 2.12
C GLU A 14 -0.05 7.07 1.13
N ILE A 15 -1.34 6.78 0.94
CA ILE A 15 -1.80 5.86 -0.13
C ILE A 15 -1.29 6.35 -1.50
N VAL A 16 -1.46 7.64 -1.81
CA VAL A 16 -0.99 8.22 -3.08
C VAL A 16 0.54 8.14 -3.20
N GLN A 17 1.26 8.35 -2.10
CA GLN A 17 2.73 8.32 -2.07
C GLN A 17 3.33 6.90 -2.14
N ALA A 18 2.61 5.90 -1.65
CA ALA A 18 3.03 4.51 -1.69
C ALA A 18 3.00 3.93 -3.11
N ALA A 19 2.06 4.37 -3.95
CA ALA A 19 1.86 3.86 -5.31
C ALA A 19 3.14 3.78 -6.17
N PRO A 20 3.93 4.85 -6.33
CA PRO A 20 5.16 4.79 -7.12
C PRO A 20 6.22 3.84 -6.53
N LEU A 21 6.24 3.63 -5.21
CA LEU A 21 7.17 2.69 -4.57
C LEU A 21 6.76 1.24 -4.83
N SER A 22 5.49 0.89 -4.61
CA SER A 22 4.98 -0.46 -4.92
C SER A 22 5.20 -0.85 -6.37
N LEU A 23 5.01 0.08 -7.32
CA LEU A 23 5.32 -0.15 -8.74
C LEU A 23 6.80 -0.45 -8.98
N ALA A 24 7.70 0.25 -8.29
CA ALA A 24 9.14 0.00 -8.40
C ALA A 24 9.55 -1.35 -7.78
N TYR A 25 8.80 -1.82 -6.78
CA TYR A 25 9.06 -3.06 -6.04
C TYR A 25 8.56 -4.33 -6.73
N ALA A 26 7.52 -4.23 -7.56
CA ALA A 26 6.78 -5.36 -8.13
C ALA A 26 7.62 -6.52 -8.71
N ASN A 27 8.83 -6.26 -9.19
CA ASN A 27 9.70 -7.26 -9.83
C ASN A 27 11.00 -7.57 -9.08
N CYS A 28 11.27 -6.93 -7.93
CA CYS A 28 12.57 -7.02 -7.26
C CYS A 28 12.48 -7.15 -5.73
N VAL A 29 11.32 -6.90 -5.14
CA VAL A 29 11.09 -6.91 -3.70
C VAL A 29 9.79 -7.66 -3.41
N GLU A 30 9.79 -8.42 -2.32
CA GLU A 30 8.56 -8.92 -1.70
C GLU A 30 8.03 -7.86 -0.74
N GLU A 31 7.04 -7.08 -1.19
CA GLU A 31 6.43 -6.02 -0.39
C GLU A 31 5.23 -6.56 0.38
N ILE A 32 5.20 -6.26 1.69
CA ILE A 32 4.04 -6.42 2.57
C ILE A 32 3.51 -5.01 2.85
N LEU A 33 2.33 -4.68 2.34
CA LEU A 33 1.68 -3.39 2.61
C LEU A 33 0.74 -3.51 3.82
N VAL A 34 0.94 -2.65 4.81
CA VAL A 34 0.12 -2.56 6.03
C VAL A 34 -0.55 -1.20 6.09
N HIS A 35 -1.86 -1.18 6.26
CA HIS A 35 -2.60 0.05 6.54
C HIS A 35 -2.96 0.08 8.03
N THR A 36 -2.54 1.11 8.77
CA THR A 36 -2.69 1.22 10.23
C THR A 36 -4.11 1.51 10.73
N GLY A 37 -5.12 1.45 9.86
CA GLY A 37 -6.50 1.84 10.15
C GLY A 37 -6.74 3.35 10.42
N GLN A 38 -5.69 4.18 10.46
CA GLN A 38 -5.82 5.62 10.62
C GLN A 38 -6.59 6.21 9.42
N HIS A 39 -7.70 6.93 9.67
CA HIS A 39 -8.59 7.46 8.62
C HIS A 39 -9.07 6.42 7.58
N TYR A 40 -9.19 5.14 7.94
CA TYR A 40 -9.65 4.12 7.02
C TYR A 40 -11.17 4.23 6.81
N ASP A 41 -11.57 4.78 5.66
CA ASP A 41 -12.92 4.68 5.13
C ASP A 41 -12.89 3.63 4.01
N PRO A 42 -13.46 2.42 4.24
CA PRO A 42 -13.47 1.35 3.24
C PRO A 42 -14.04 1.80 1.89
N GLY A 43 -15.00 2.74 1.90
CA GLY A 43 -15.63 3.24 0.68
C GLY A 43 -14.73 4.14 -0.17
N MET A 44 -13.70 4.76 0.41
CA MET A 44 -12.80 5.68 -0.30
C MET A 44 -11.36 5.20 -0.39
N SER A 45 -10.82 4.60 0.68
CA SER A 45 -9.45 4.09 0.70
C SER A 45 -9.30 2.90 -0.25
N ASP A 46 -10.26 1.98 -0.28
CA ASP A 46 -10.19 0.80 -1.16
C ASP A 46 -10.27 1.18 -2.65
N LEU A 47 -11.10 2.18 -2.98
CA LEU A 47 -11.16 2.72 -4.34
C LEU A 47 -9.83 3.35 -4.77
N GLN A 48 -9.19 4.14 -3.89
CA GLN A 48 -7.90 4.73 -4.21
C GLN A 48 -6.77 3.70 -4.31
N ILE A 49 -6.76 2.68 -3.46
CA ILE A 49 -5.80 1.56 -3.54
C ILE A 49 -5.94 0.85 -4.87
N ALA A 50 -7.18 0.54 -5.28
CA ALA A 50 -7.47 -0.08 -6.56
C ALA A 50 -7.06 0.80 -7.75
N ASP A 51 -7.43 2.08 -7.76
CA ASP A 51 -7.10 3.04 -8.82
C ASP A 51 -5.58 3.19 -9.00
N LEU A 52 -4.84 3.15 -7.89
CA LEU A 52 -3.39 3.32 -7.87
C LEU A 52 -2.61 2.01 -8.07
N HIS A 53 -3.30 0.89 -8.30
CA HIS A 53 -2.70 -0.43 -8.49
C HIS A 53 -1.79 -0.84 -7.33
N LEU A 54 -2.15 -0.40 -6.11
CA LEU A 54 -1.48 -0.82 -4.89
C LEU A 54 -1.87 -2.25 -4.53
N PRO A 55 -0.99 -3.01 -3.88
CA PRO A 55 -1.39 -4.27 -3.26
C PRO A 55 -2.46 -4.00 -2.20
N LEU A 56 -3.41 -4.92 -2.05
CA LEU A 56 -4.39 -4.83 -0.96
C LEU A 56 -3.65 -4.98 0.38
N PRO A 57 -3.99 -4.18 1.41
CA PRO A 57 -3.37 -4.31 2.72
C PRO A 57 -3.58 -5.72 3.28
N GLU A 58 -2.51 -6.35 3.76
CA GLU A 58 -2.59 -7.69 4.35
C GLU A 58 -3.14 -7.67 5.79
N PHE A 59 -3.09 -6.50 6.44
CA PHE A 59 -3.52 -6.29 7.83
C PHE A 59 -4.16 -4.90 8.00
N ASN A 60 -5.21 -4.82 8.83
CA ASN A 60 -5.92 -3.61 9.25
C ASN A 60 -5.96 -3.49 10.77
#